data_AF-A0A9Q3JZW1-F1
#
_entry.id   AF-A0A9Q3JZW1-F1
#
_cell.length_a   1.000
_cell.length_b   1.000
_cell.length_c   1.000
_cell.angle_alpha   90.00
_cell.angle_beta   90.00
_cell.angle_gamma   90.00
#
_symmetry.space_group_name_H-M   'P 1'
#
loop_
_entity.id
_entity.type
_entity.pdbx_description
1 polymer ?
#
loop_
_entity_poly.entity_id
_entity_poly.type
_entity_poly.pdbx_seq_one_letter_code
_entity_poly.pdbx_strand_id
1 'polypeptide(L)' 'MKNPTPPELVEVEYSPGPVNKIIKARKIRLNGKDKRQYLLRFKNQTADKDRWLAEDAIPDGSLNLRRFTASRRIEQSHQW' A
#
# COMPACT_ATOMS: atom_id res chain seq x y z
N MET A 1 -5.89 31.90 -26.35
CA MET A 1 -5.87 31.54 -24.91
C MET A 1 -5.01 30.29 -24.78
N LYS A 2 -3.88 30.36 -24.07
CA LYS A 2 -2.97 29.21 -23.93
C LYS A 2 -3.50 28.41 -22.74
N ASN A 3 -4.04 27.22 -22.97
CA ASN A 3 -4.47 26.36 -21.87
C ASN A 3 -3.23 26.03 -21.00
N PRO A 4 -3.30 26.17 -19.68
CA PRO A 4 -2.20 25.75 -18.82
C PRO A 4 -2.06 24.24 -18.95
N THR A 5 -0.88 23.80 -19.39
CA THR A 5 -0.52 22.38 -19.42
C THR A 5 -0.81 21.78 -18.04
N PRO A 6 -1.55 20.65 -17.95
CA PRO A 6 -1.76 19.97 -16.69
C PRO A 6 -0.39 19.68 -16.06
N PRO A 7 -0.19 19.92 -14.76
CA PRO A 7 1.05 19.55 -14.10
C PRO A 7 1.27 18.05 -14.33
N GLU A 8 2.40 17.74 -14.98
CA GLU A 8 2.87 16.38 -15.20
C GLU A 8 2.87 15.67 -13.85
N LEU A 9 2.11 14.58 -13.75
CA LEU A 9 2.10 13.74 -12.55
C LEU A 9 3.53 13.23 -12.39
N VAL A 10 4.31 13.91 -11.56
CA VAL A 10 5.66 13.48 -11.22
C VAL A 10 5.50 12.11 -10.58
N GLU A 11 5.75 11.06 -11.36
CA GLU A 11 6.01 9.71 -10.86
C GLU A 11 7.32 9.83 -10.11
N VAL A 12 7.26 10.34 -8.88
CA VAL A 12 8.43 10.41 -8.03
C VAL A 12 8.84 8.95 -7.85
N GLU A 13 9.92 8.54 -8.50
CA GLU A 13 10.63 7.28 -8.26
C GLU A 13 11.12 7.29 -6.81
N TYR A 14 10.19 7.10 -5.89
CA TYR A 14 10.49 6.81 -4.51
C TYR A 14 10.94 5.37 -4.48
N SER A 15 12.24 5.17 -4.36
CA SER A 15 12.81 3.99 -3.74
C SER A 15 12.21 3.87 -2.33
N PRO A 16 11.17 3.04 -2.12
CA PRO A 16 10.58 2.90 -0.81
C PRO A 16 11.63 2.17 0.03
N GLY A 17 12.05 2.77 1.14
CA GLY A 17 12.92 2.07 2.09
C GLY A 17 12.31 0.71 2.49
N PRO A 18 13.09 -0.17 3.15
CA PRO A 18 12.62 -1.53 3.44
C PRO A 18 11.29 -1.52 4.20
N VAL A 19 10.34 -2.31 3.71
CA VAL A 19 9.00 -2.44 4.32
C VAL A 19 9.15 -3.02 5.72
N ASN A 20 8.53 -2.36 6.71
CA ASN A 20 8.45 -2.88 8.08
C ASN A 20 7.27 -3.86 8.19
N LYS A 21 6.05 -3.40 7.85
CA LYS A 21 4.84 -4.23 7.85
C LYS A 21 3.70 -3.63 7.03
N ILE A 22 2.74 -4.47 6.65
CA ILE A 22 1.42 -4.04 6.20
C ILE A 22 0.51 -3.91 7.43
N ILE A 23 -0.17 -2.78 7.55
CA ILE A 23 -1.04 -2.47 8.70
C ILE A 23 -2.50 -2.75 8.36
N LYS A 24 -2.96 -2.31 7.18
CA LYS A 24 -4.36 -2.40 6.75
C LYS A 24 -4.46 -2.80 5.30
N ALA A 25 -5.63 -3.30 4.93
CA ALA A 25 -6.01 -3.51 3.54
C ALA A 25 -7.38 -2.86 3.29
N ARG A 26 -7.58 -2.32 2.10
CA ARG A 26 -8.87 -1.77 1.64
C ARG A 26 -9.13 -2.16 0.19
N LYS A 27 -10.40 -2.16 -0.20
CA LYS A 27 -10.82 -2.32 -1.59
C LYS A 27 -11.24 -0.94 -2.11
N ILE A 28 -10.69 -0.52 -3.24
CA ILE A 28 -11.04 0.72 -3.92
C ILE A 28 -11.51 0.41 -5.34
N ARG A 29 -12.34 1.28 -5.91
CA ARG A 29 -12.74 1.19 -7.32
C ARG A 29 -12.05 2.31 -8.09
N LEU A 30 -11.18 1.96 -9.04
CA LEU A 30 -10.41 2.91 -9.84
C LEU A 30 -10.61 2.55 -11.33
N ASN A 31 -11.02 3.52 -12.14
CA ASN A 31 -11.36 3.33 -13.56
C ASN A 31 -12.33 2.16 -13.78
N GLY A 32 -13.37 2.08 -12.94
CA GLY A 32 -14.40 1.03 -13.01
C GLY A 32 -13.97 -0.35 -12.52
N LYS A 33 -12.68 -0.57 -12.25
CA LYS A 33 -12.12 -1.84 -11.79
C LYS A 33 -11.91 -1.83 -10.28
N ASP A 34 -12.25 -2.95 -9.65
CA ASP A 34 -11.95 -3.18 -8.25
C ASP A 34 -10.46 -3.48 -8.06
N LYS A 35 -9.81 -2.71 -7.19
CA LYS A 35 -8.40 -2.88 -6.82
C LYS A 35 -8.26 -3.01 -5.32
N ARG A 36 -7.33 -3.84 -4.87
CA ARG A 36 -6.93 -3.91 -3.46
C ARG A 36 -5.74 -2.98 -3.23
N GLN A 37 -5.79 -2.26 -2.13
CA GLN A 37 -4.66 -1.49 -1.63
C GLN A 37 -4.31 -1.91 -0.21
N TYR A 38 -3.02 -1.83 0.10
CA TYR A 38 -2.45 -2.20 1.38
C TYR A 38 -1.72 -0.99 1.95
N LEU A 39 -1.93 -0.70 3.23
CA LEU A 39 -1.25 0.38 3.94
C LEU A 39 0.08 -0.15 4.47
N LEU A 40 1.17 0.29 3.86
CA LEU A 40 2.52 -0.11 4.23
C LEU A 40 3.11 0.91 5.21
N ARG A 41 3.79 0.38 6.23
CA ARG A 41 4.72 1.12 7.07
C ARG A 41 6.14 0.72 6.72
N PHE A 42 7.00 1.71 6.55
CA PHE A 42 8.41 1.53 6.22
C PHE A 42 9.28 1.53 7.47
N LYS A 43 10.44 0.86 7.41
CA LYS A 43 11.40 0.85 8.51
C LYS A 43 11.95 2.26 8.74
N ASN A 44 12.11 2.63 10.00
CA ASN A 44 12.67 3.92 10.43
C ASN A 44 11.89 5.14 9.90
N GLN A 45 10.65 4.94 9.45
CA GLN A 45 9.76 6.02 9.05
C GLN A 45 8.57 6.10 10.01
N THR A 46 8.13 7.33 10.22
CA THR A 46 7.00 7.69 11.05
C THR A 46 5.69 7.42 10.31
N ALA A 47 4.59 7.40 11.08
CA ALA A 47 3.26 7.05 10.58
C ALA A 47 2.75 7.97 9.45
N ASP A 48 3.20 9.22 9.40
CA ASP A 48 2.88 10.18 8.34
C ASP A 48 3.44 9.77 6.96
N LYS A 49 4.42 8.87 6.94
CA LYS A 49 5.00 8.34 5.71
C LYS A 49 4.36 7.02 5.26
N ASP A 50 3.38 6.51 5.99
CA ASP A 50 2.66 5.31 5.57
C ASP A 50 1.93 5.57 4.24
N ARG A 51 1.91 4.56 3.36
CA ARG A 51 1.30 4.72 2.04
C ARG A 51 0.43 3.54 1.66
N TRP A 52 -0.65 3.85 0.93
CA TRP A 52 -1.50 2.87 0.29
C TRP A 52 -0.91 2.47 -1.06
N LEU A 53 -0.46 1.22 -1.17
CA LEU A 53 0.08 0.67 -2.41
C LEU A 53 -0.81 -0.46 -2.93
N ALA A 54 -0.87 -0.59 -4.27
CA ALA A 54 -1.45 -1.74 -4.92
C ALA A 54 -0.56 -2.97 -4.72
N GLU A 55 -1.11 -4.17 -4.89
CA GLU A 55 -0.39 -5.44 -4.71
C GLU A 55 0.93 -5.50 -5.50
N ASP A 56 0.89 -5.05 -6.76
CA ASP A 56 2.02 -5.06 -7.69
C ASP A 56 3.12 -4.06 -7.30
N ALA A 57 2.78 -3.04 -6.50
CA ALA A 57 3.70 -1.98 -6.10
C ALA A 57 4.35 -2.22 -4.72
N ILE A 58 4.08 -3.36 -4.08
CA ILE A 58 4.63 -3.69 -2.76
C ILE A 58 6.03 -4.29 -2.95
N PRO A 59 7.09 -3.70 -2.36
CA PRO A 59 8.41 -4.33 -2.30
C PRO A 59 8.31 -5.67 -1.56
N ASP A 60 8.87 -6.74 -2.13
CA ASP A 60 8.74 -8.11 -1.61
C ASP A 60 7.28 -8.50 -1.33
N GLY A 61 6.36 -8.13 -2.24
CA GLY A 61 4.92 -8.26 -2.09
C GLY A 61 4.47 -9.61 -1.55
N SER A 62 4.91 -10.71 -2.15
CA SER A 62 4.55 -12.07 -1.73
C SER A 62 4.88 -12.35 -0.26
N LEU A 63 6.06 -11.94 0.23
CA LEU A 63 6.48 -12.16 1.61
C LEU A 63 5.65 -11.29 2.57
N ASN A 64 5.50 -10.01 2.25
CA ASN A 64 4.80 -9.05 3.11
C ASN A 64 3.30 -9.34 3.19
N LEU A 65 2.66 -9.73 2.08
CA LEU A 65 1.27 -10.13 2.03
C LEU A 65 1.02 -11.44 2.76
N ARG A 66 1.93 -12.41 2.65
CA ARG A 66 1.84 -13.67 3.41
C ARG A 66 1.88 -13.42 4.92
N ARG A 67 2.80 -12.57 5.39
CA ARG A 67 2.88 -12.18 6.81
C ARG A 67 1.59 -11.51 7.29
N PHE A 68 1.07 -10.56 6.52
CA PHE A 68 -0.16 -9.84 6.83
C PHE A 68 -1.41 -10.73 6.84
N THR A 69 -1.53 -11.65 5.88
CA THR A 69 -2.67 -12.58 5.82
C THR A 69 -2.63 -13.61 6.96
N ALA A 70 -1.43 -14.09 7.32
CA ALA A 70 -1.25 -14.97 8.47
C ALA A 70 -1.64 -14.28 9.79
N SER A 71 -1.20 -13.04 10.01
CA SER A 71 -1.54 -12.29 11.24
C SER A 71 -3.04 -12.01 11.37
N ARG A 72 -3.72 -11.67 10.26
CA ARG A 72 -5.18 -11.42 10.29
C ARG A 72 -6.03 -12.67 10.53
N ARG A 73 -5.58 -13.85 10.09
CA ARG A 73 -6.29 -15.11 10.37
C ARG A 73 -6.28 -15.43 11.86
N ILE A 74 -5.15 -15.17 12.52
CA ILE A 74 -5.00 -15.41 13.96
C ILE A 74 -5.87 -14.43 14.78
N GLU A 75 -5.91 -13.16 14.36
CA GLU A 75 -6.71 -12.11 15.02
C GLU A 75 -8.22 -12.38 14.92
N GLN A 76 -8.70 -12.90 13.78
CA GLN A 76 -10.11 -13.27 13.61
C GLN A 76 -10.46 -14.60 14.32
N SER A 77 -9.48 -15.48 14.52
CA SER A 77 -9.69 -16.77 15.20
C SER A 77 -9.80 -16.65 16.72
N HIS A 78 -9.34 -15.55 17.33
CA HIS A 78 -9.42 -15.29 18.78
C HIS A 78 -10.74 -14.59 19.21
N GLN A 79 -11.73 -14.50 18.32
CA GLN A 79 -13.09 -14.06 18.65
C GLN A 79 -14.03 -15.27 18.76
N TRP A 80 -13.80 -16.14 19.75
CA TRP A 80 -14.74 -17.17 20.19
C TRP A 80 -14.62 -17.36 21.70
#